data_AF-A0A1I4MYN1-F1
#
_entry.id   AF-A0A1I4MYN1-F1
#
_cell.length_a   1.000
_cell.length_b   1.000
_cell.length_c   1.000
_cell.angle_alpha   90.00
_cell.angle_beta   90.00
_cell.angle_gamma   90.00
#
_symmetry.space_group_name_H-M   'P 1'
#
loop_
_entity.id
_entity.type
_entity.pdbx_description
1 polymer ?
#
loop_
_entity_poly.entity_id
_entity_poly.type
_entity_poly.pdbx_seq_one_letter_code
_entity_poly.pdbx_strand_id
1 'polypeptide(L)'
;MKLVSRIQEKYRKSNKLFLALKVILSAFTIYFAVRVLFISISGLVSSDTSTDFPNLLLFGMLFSLGLSNAVELAEMFVTKNREYFTLLLITTFFLLGVSVFVLWV
;
A
#
# COMPACT_ATOMS: atom_id res chain seq x y z
N MET A 1 9.11 -24.94 0.26
CA MET A 1 7.88 -25.36 -0.44
C MET A 1 6.56 -24.85 0.17
N LYS A 2 6.40 -24.73 1.51
CA LYS A 2 5.15 -24.28 2.15
C LYS A 2 4.66 -22.86 1.78
N LEU A 3 5.57 -21.96 1.43
CA LEU A 3 5.21 -20.59 0.99
C LEU A 3 4.55 -20.60 -0.39
N VAL A 4 5.12 -21.37 -1.33
CA VAL A 4 4.60 -21.48 -2.70
C VAL A 4 3.21 -22.11 -2.70
N SER A 5 2.98 -23.12 -1.85
CA SER A 5 1.66 -23.75 -1.73
C SER A 5 0.59 -22.80 -1.17
N ARG A 6 0.91 -21.98 -0.16
CA ARG A 6 -0.01 -20.94 0.35
C ARG A 6 -0.32 -19.88 -0.71
N ILE A 7 0.69 -19.50 -1.50
CA ILE A 7 0.52 -18.54 -2.60
C ILE A 7 -0.41 -19.13 -3.67
N GLN A 8 -0.24 -20.41 -4.02
CA GLN A 8 -1.13 -21.11 -4.95
C GLN A 8 -2.56 -21.24 -4.41
N GLU A 9 -2.72 -21.55 -3.13
CA GLU A 9 -4.05 -21.67 -2.50
C GLU A 9 -4.78 -20.32 -2.47
N LYS A 10 -4.03 -19.24 -2.17
CA LYS A 10 -4.53 -17.87 -2.26
C LYS A 10 -4.87 -17.50 -3.71
N TYR A 11 -4.04 -17.89 -4.68
CA TYR A 11 -4.30 -17.70 -6.12
C TYR A 11 -5.55 -18.44 -6.62
N ARG A 12 -5.86 -19.61 -6.04
CA ARG A 12 -6.99 -20.45 -6.44
C ARG A 12 -8.31 -19.97 -5.83
N LYS A 13 -8.27 -19.34 -4.65
CA LYS A 13 -9.43 -18.73 -3.98
C LYS A 13 -9.68 -17.28 -4.39
N SER A 14 -8.62 -16.54 -4.74
CA SER A 14 -8.68 -15.12 -5.09
C SER A 14 -9.07 -14.93 -6.54
N ASN A 15 -9.87 -13.90 -6.82
CA ASN A 15 -10.18 -13.53 -8.19
C ASN A 15 -8.92 -12.96 -8.85
N LYS A 16 -8.53 -13.47 -10.03
CA LYS A 16 -7.27 -13.10 -10.72
C LYS A 16 -7.06 -11.58 -10.85
N LEU A 17 -8.14 -10.83 -11.00
CA LEU A 17 -8.11 -9.35 -11.07
C LEU A 17 -7.70 -8.69 -9.76
N PHE A 18 -8.25 -9.13 -8.62
CA PHE A 18 -7.88 -8.57 -7.30
C PHE A 18 -6.41 -8.86 -6.98
N LEU A 19 -5.95 -10.05 -7.35
CA LEU A 19 -4.56 -10.43 -7.16
C LEU A 19 -3.61 -9.60 -8.02
N ALA A 20 -3.91 -9.43 -9.31
CA ALA A 20 -3.12 -8.56 -10.19
C ALA A 20 -3.06 -7.11 -9.68
N LEU A 21 -4.19 -6.56 -9.27
CA LEU A 21 -4.28 -5.20 -8.73
C LEU A 21 -3.46 -5.06 -7.43
N LYS A 22 -3.51 -6.06 -6.55
CA LYS A 22 -2.71 -6.10 -5.32
C LYS A 22 -1.21 -6.13 -5.60
N VAL A 23 -0.77 -6.90 -6.60
CA VAL A 23 0.65 -6.95 -7.01
C VAL A 23 1.10 -5.60 -7.55
N ILE A 24 0.31 -4.97 -8.41
CA ILE A 24 0.61 -3.65 -8.98
C ILE A 24 0.70 -2.59 -7.87
N LEU A 25 -0.28 -2.54 -6.98
CA LEU A 25 -0.28 -1.59 -5.85
C LEU A 25 0.87 -1.84 -4.88
N SER A 26 1.22 -3.10 -4.64
CA SER A 26 2.40 -3.45 -3.84
C SER A 26 3.69 -2.97 -4.50
N ALA A 27 3.82 -3.09 -5.83
CA ALA A 27 4.99 -2.59 -6.55
C ALA A 27 5.10 -1.06 -6.47
N PHE A 28 3.98 -0.34 -6.62
CA PHE A 28 3.95 1.11 -6.42
C PHE A 28 4.34 1.50 -4.99
N THR A 29 3.80 0.80 -4.00
CA THR A 29 4.11 1.07 -2.58
C THR A 29 5.61 0.89 -2.31
N ILE A 30 6.22 -0.19 -2.82
CA ILE A 30 7.66 -0.43 -2.68
C ILE A 30 8.46 0.66 -3.40
N TYR A 31 8.08 1.04 -4.62
CA TYR A 31 8.74 2.10 -5.36
C TYR A 31 8.76 3.42 -4.57
N PHE A 32 7.61 3.85 -4.06
CA PHE A 32 7.50 5.07 -3.26
C PHE A 32 8.29 4.95 -1.95
N ALA A 33 8.21 3.82 -1.25
CA ALA A 33 8.96 3.61 -0.01
C ALA A 33 10.48 3.69 -0.21
N VAL A 34 11.00 3.09 -1.29
CA VAL A 34 12.43 3.18 -1.65
C VAL A 34 12.80 4.63 -1.96
N ARG A 35 11.99 5.35 -2.75
CA ARG A 35 12.22 6.77 -3.07
C ARG A 35 12.25 7.65 -1.82
N VAL A 36 11.32 7.45 -0.89
CA VAL A 36 11.27 8.17 0.39
C VAL A 36 12.54 7.89 1.20
N LEU A 37 12.99 6.64 1.29
CA LEU A 37 14.24 6.30 2.00
C LEU A 37 15.46 7.00 1.37
N PHE A 38 15.57 7.01 0.05
CA PHE A 38 16.67 7.69 -0.64
C PHE A 38 16.71 9.18 -0.32
N ILE A 39 15.58 9.88 -0.39
CA ILE A 39 15.52 11.33 -0.10
C ILE A 39 15.81 11.59 1.38
N SER A 40 15.25 10.80 2.29
CA SER A 40 15.52 10.95 3.73
C SER A 40 17.00 10.74 4.06
N ILE A 41 17.66 9.76 3.45
CA ILE A 41 19.11 9.52 3.64
C ILE A 41 19.91 10.66 3.03
N SER A 42 19.58 11.09 1.80
CA SER A 42 20.25 12.21 1.15
C SER A 42 20.13 13.50 1.94
N GLY A 43 18.95 13.82 2.50
CA GLY A 43 18.75 14.99 3.37
C GLY A 43 19.44 14.89 4.73
N LEU A 44 19.76 13.69 5.20
CA LEU A 44 20.52 13.46 6.43
C LEU A 44 22.03 13.60 6.22
N VAL A 45 22.52 13.21 5.04
CA VAL A 45 23.95 13.16 4.69
C VAL A 45 24.42 14.46 4.02
N SER A 46 23.51 15.13 3.29
CA SER A 46 23.80 16.32 2.49
C SER A 46 22.74 17.38 2.75
N SER A 47 23.14 18.63 2.96
CA SER A 47 22.21 19.78 3.05
C SER A 47 21.70 20.26 1.70
N ASP A 48 22.05 19.55 0.62
CA ASP A 48 21.55 19.84 -0.73
C ASP A 48 20.04 19.63 -0.77
N THR A 49 19.32 20.71 -1.06
CA THR A 49 17.88 20.70 -1.25
C THR A 49 17.55 19.90 -2.50
N SER A 50 17.24 18.61 -2.34
CA SER A 50 16.72 17.80 -3.43
C SER A 50 15.43 18.44 -3.95
N THR A 51 15.27 18.60 -5.27
CA THR A 51 14.04 19.07 -5.92
C THR A 51 12.86 18.09 -5.81
N ASP A 52 13.04 16.99 -5.09
CA ASP A 52 11.97 16.01 -4.85
C ASP A 52 10.99 16.54 -3.79
N PHE A 53 9.70 16.26 -3.99
CA PHE A 53 8.63 16.65 -3.06
C PHE A 53 8.36 15.50 -2.07
N PRO A 54 8.96 15.50 -0.86
CA PRO A 54 8.86 14.38 0.08
C PRO A 54 7.41 14.09 0.49
N ASN A 55 6.59 15.13 0.67
CA ASN A 55 5.18 14.98 1.01
C ASN A 55 4.38 14.27 -0.10
N LEU A 56 4.70 14.53 -1.36
CA LEU A 56 4.05 13.88 -2.51
C LEU A 56 4.41 12.40 -2.62
N LEU A 57 5.66 12.04 -2.29
CA LEU A 57 6.10 10.65 -2.26
C LEU A 57 5.52 9.87 -1.07
N LEU A 58 5.48 10.50 0.12
CA LEU A 58 4.81 9.94 1.29
C LEU A 58 3.31 9.74 1.04
N PHE A 59 2.65 10.72 0.40
CA PHE A 59 1.27 10.58 -0.07
C PHE A 59 1.12 9.38 -0.99
N GLY A 60 1.94 9.28 -2.04
CA GLY A 60 1.87 8.17 -3.00
C GLY A 60 2.03 6.81 -2.35
N MET A 61 2.93 6.69 -1.36
CA MET A 61 3.11 5.48 -0.56
C MET A 61 1.86 5.14 0.26
N LEU A 62 1.40 6.08 1.10
CA LEU A 62 0.26 5.86 2.00
C LEU A 62 -1.04 5.60 1.22
N PHE A 63 -1.24 6.32 0.12
CA PHE A 63 -2.38 6.15 -0.76
C PHE A 63 -2.37 4.78 -1.45
N SER A 64 -1.23 4.34 -1.98
CA SER A 64 -1.10 3.01 -2.61
C SER A 64 -1.35 1.89 -1.60
N LEU A 65 -0.88 2.05 -0.37
CA LEU A 65 -1.07 1.09 0.70
C LEU A 65 -2.54 1.06 1.16
N GLY A 66 -3.19 2.22 1.28
CA GLY A 66 -4.63 2.34 1.53
C GLY A 66 -5.47 1.68 0.43
N LEU A 67 -5.13 1.90 -0.85
CA LEU A 67 -5.80 1.25 -1.97
C LEU A 67 -5.64 -0.28 -1.93
N SER A 68 -4.47 -0.77 -1.56
CA SER A 68 -4.21 -2.22 -1.41
C SER A 68 -5.14 -2.85 -0.37
N ASN A 69 -5.35 -2.16 0.76
CA ASN A 69 -6.30 -2.59 1.77
C ASN A 69 -7.76 -2.53 1.27
N ALA A 70 -8.11 -1.50 0.49
CA ALA A 70 -9.44 -1.41 -0.13
C ALA A 70 -9.71 -2.56 -1.12
N VAL A 71 -8.70 -2.98 -1.87
CA VAL A 71 -8.78 -4.17 -2.74
C VAL A 71 -9.02 -5.44 -1.93
N GLU A 72 -8.32 -5.60 -0.80
CA GLU A 72 -8.51 -6.75 0.08
C GLU A 72 -9.89 -6.73 0.78
N LEU A 73 -10.42 -5.55 1.13
CA LEU A 73 -11.80 -5.39 1.59
C LEU A 73 -12.82 -5.78 0.51
N ALA A 74 -12.62 -5.34 -0.73
CA ALA A 74 -13.49 -5.70 -1.84
C ALA A 74 -13.47 -7.23 -2.10
N GLU A 75 -12.29 -7.84 -2.04
CA GLU A 75 -12.14 -9.29 -2.15
C GLU A 75 -12.85 -10.04 -1.00
N MET A 76 -12.69 -9.60 0.24
CA MET A 76 -13.37 -10.14 1.43
C MET A 76 -14.89 -10.02 1.30
N PHE A 77 -15.38 -8.90 0.78
CA PHE A 77 -16.80 -8.67 0.54
C PHE A 77 -17.38 -9.65 -0.49
N VAL A 78 -16.70 -9.82 -1.64
CA VAL A 78 -17.11 -10.75 -2.71
C VAL A 78 -17.05 -12.21 -2.23
N THR A 79 -16.02 -12.57 -1.47
CA THR A 79 -15.79 -13.95 -0.99
C THR A 79 -16.64 -14.26 0.25
N LYS A 80 -17.41 -13.30 0.79
CA LYS A 80 -18.15 -13.35 2.07
C LYS A 80 -17.30 -13.72 3.29
N ASN A 81 -15.98 -13.75 3.17
CA ASN A 81 -15.08 -13.99 4.30
C ASN A 81 -14.85 -12.68 5.05
N ARG A 82 -15.44 -12.56 6.24
CA ARG A 82 -15.43 -11.33 7.04
C ARG A 82 -14.43 -11.33 8.19
N GLU A 83 -13.54 -12.31 8.26
CA GLU A 83 -12.47 -12.31 9.26
C GLU A 83 -11.63 -11.03 9.14
N TYR A 84 -11.54 -10.28 10.25
CA TYR A 84 -10.81 -8.99 10.35
C TYR A 84 -11.30 -7.86 9.44
N PHE A 85 -12.46 -8.00 8.80
CA PHE A 85 -12.99 -6.99 7.86
C PHE A 85 -13.12 -5.60 8.50
N THR A 86 -13.68 -5.51 9.72
CA THR A 86 -13.86 -4.24 10.42
C THR A 86 -12.53 -3.57 10.76
N LEU A 87 -11.53 -4.34 11.19
CA LEU A 87 -10.19 -3.82 11.51
C LEU A 87 -9.52 -3.28 10.24
N LEU A 88 -9.60 -4.04 9.14
CA LEU A 88 -9.05 -3.64 7.85
C LEU A 88 -9.74 -2.38 7.31
N LEU A 89 -11.06 -2.26 7.51
CA LEU A 89 -11.86 -1.10 7.13
C LEU A 89 -11.41 0.17 7.87
N ILE A 90 -11.32 0.11 9.19
CA ILE A 90 -10.84 1.23 10.02
C ILE A 90 -9.42 1.63 9.61
N THR A 91 -8.53 0.65 9.43
CA THR A 91 -7.14 0.87 9.03
C THR A 91 -7.05 1.54 7.65
N THR A 92 -7.92 1.14 6.72
CA THR A 92 -7.99 1.74 5.37
C THR A 92 -8.43 3.19 5.43
N PHE A 93 -9.51 3.50 6.17
CA PHE A 93 -9.96 4.87 6.35
C PHE A 93 -8.91 5.75 7.02
N PHE A 94 -8.23 5.22 8.05
CA PHE A 94 -7.15 5.92 8.72
C PHE A 94 -5.99 6.23 7.77
N LEU A 95 -5.50 5.24 7.02
CA LEU A 95 -4.39 5.42 6.08
C LEU A 95 -4.72 6.40 4.95
N LEU A 96 -5.92 6.32 4.38
CA LEU A 96 -6.37 7.26 3.35
C LEU A 96 -6.56 8.68 3.92
N GLY A 97 -7.07 8.80 5.15
CA GLY A 97 -7.18 10.10 5.83
C GLY A 97 -5.81 10.72 6.07
N VAL A 98 -4.85 9.95 6.58
CA VAL A 98 -3.48 10.40 6.79
C VAL A 98 -2.80 10.76 5.47
N SER A 99 -3.04 10.01 4.38
CA SER A 99 -2.46 10.37 3.08
C SER A 99 -2.92 11.75 2.62
N VAL A 100 -4.22 12.05 2.69
CA VAL A 100 -4.76 13.36 2.33
C VAL A 100 -4.21 14.46 3.23
N PHE A 101 -4.08 14.20 4.53
CA PHE A 101 -3.50 15.15 5.48
C PHE A 101 -2.04 15.49 5.14
N VAL A 102 -1.23 14.50 4.73
CA VAL A 102 0.18 14.71 4.34
C VAL A 102 0.31 15.59 3.08
N LEU A 103 -0.68 15.61 2.18
CA LEU A 103 -0.69 16.55 1.05
C LEU A 103 -1.04 17.98 1.46
N TRP A 104 -1.79 18.15 2.56
CA TRP A 104 -2.25 19.46 3.01
C TRP A 104 -1.19 20.18 3.86
N VAL A 105 -0.38 19.42 4.60
CA VAL A 105 0.77 19.92 5.38
C VAL A 105 1.95 20.24 4.48
#